data_AF-A0A3S0GVE6-F1
#
_entry.id   AF-A0A3S0GVE6-F1
#
_cell.length_a   1.000
_cell.length_b   1.000
_cell.length_c   1.000
_cell.angle_alpha   90.00
_cell.angle_beta   90.00
_cell.angle_gamma   90.00
#
_symmetry.space_group_name_H-M   'P 1'
#
loop_
_entity.id
_entity.type
_entity.pdbx_description
1 polymer ?
#
loop_
_entity_poly.entity_id
_entity_poly.type
_entity_poly.pdbx_seq_one_letter_code
_entity_poly.pdbx_strand_id
1 'polypeptide(L)'
;MMIRHCFSRRMFLYAAGAAAFAARPAFANEMLKEISQLKPGEFTWHPERSESGPVSVVVSIPEQRVHVYRNGVRIAVSTCSTGKQGHETPTGVFVVLEKDRNHHSSIYDDAPMPNMNRLTWSGVALHAGNLPGYPASHGCVRLPMKFSELLFGVTHVGTPVIIAGAHTDPWELTHPGMVLSGYAEHEFEQVVSSLDGKKLPSDWAAAESYPVTSVIVSSADRVIELIENDRVVARSKLTLKGGDALGSHVFVLNGAANDARGLRWSAITHSAAASPAMRDDAVMQRIAADPAFVEAMQQRMHPGMTMVLTDAPLSPDSRTGKDFVIVTTG
;
A
#
# COMPACT_ATOMS: atom_id res chain seq x y z
N MET A 1 41.94 -57.93 43.94
CA MET A 1 41.18 -57.10 42.98
C MET A 1 40.84 -55.79 43.68
N MET A 2 41.71 -54.79 43.53
CA MET A 2 41.63 -53.49 44.24
C MET A 2 41.06 -52.44 43.28
N ILE A 3 40.04 -51.69 43.69
CA ILE A 3 39.56 -50.51 42.95
C ILE A 3 39.83 -49.27 43.82
N ARG A 4 40.70 -48.40 43.30
CA ARG A 4 41.14 -47.13 43.90
C ARG A 4 40.11 -46.03 43.68
N HIS A 5 39.98 -45.15 44.68
CA HIS A 5 39.25 -43.88 44.63
C HIS A 5 39.90 -42.86 43.69
N CYS A 6 39.08 -42.00 43.06
CA CYS A 6 39.48 -40.62 42.77
C CYS A 6 38.27 -39.68 42.68
N PHE A 7 38.29 -38.62 43.47
CA PHE A 7 37.39 -37.46 43.42
C PHE A 7 37.65 -36.63 42.15
N SER A 8 36.61 -36.09 41.51
CA SER A 8 36.76 -34.96 40.59
C SER A 8 35.58 -34.00 40.66
N ARG A 9 35.89 -32.73 40.95
CA ARG A 9 35.04 -31.56 40.82
C ARG A 9 34.81 -31.27 39.34
N ARG A 10 33.57 -31.00 38.93
CA ARG A 10 33.23 -29.85 38.06
C ARG A 10 31.71 -29.75 37.85
N MET A 11 31.17 -28.73 38.51
CA MET A 11 29.94 -28.03 38.17
C MET A 11 30.11 -27.37 36.80
N PHE A 12 29.20 -27.61 35.85
CA PHE A 12 28.95 -26.72 34.72
C PHE A 12 27.48 -26.82 34.33
N LEU A 13 26.79 -25.69 34.45
CA LEU A 13 25.39 -25.50 34.09
C LEU A 13 25.18 -25.73 32.58
N TYR A 14 24.17 -26.53 32.23
CA TYR A 14 23.55 -26.48 30.92
C TYR A 14 22.57 -25.30 30.88
N ALA A 15 23.04 -24.17 30.37
CA ALA A 15 22.18 -23.07 29.93
C ALA A 15 22.69 -22.60 28.57
N ALA A 16 22.28 -23.29 27.51
CA ALA A 16 22.50 -22.86 26.14
C ALA A 16 21.20 -23.12 25.37
N GLY A 17 20.58 -22.04 24.86
CA GLY A 17 19.48 -22.15 23.91
C GLY A 17 18.33 -21.16 24.06
N ALA A 18 18.56 -19.91 24.45
CA ALA A 18 17.59 -18.83 24.24
C ALA A 18 18.26 -17.66 23.51
N ALA A 19 18.57 -17.85 22.23
CA ALA A 19 18.87 -16.75 21.32
C ALA A 19 17.61 -16.44 20.52
N ALA A 20 16.73 -15.61 21.08
CA ALA A 20 15.56 -15.09 20.39
C ALA A 20 15.64 -13.57 20.31
N PHE A 21 15.81 -13.08 19.07
CA PHE A 21 15.37 -11.78 18.55
C PHE A 21 15.69 -10.51 19.37
N ALA A 22 16.90 -9.95 19.19
CA ALA A 22 17.22 -8.59 19.62
C ALA A 22 17.78 -7.69 18.49
N ALA A 23 17.37 -7.91 17.23
CA ALA A 23 17.89 -7.15 16.08
C ALA A 23 16.95 -6.04 15.52
N ARG A 24 15.85 -5.68 16.21
CA ARG A 24 14.83 -4.74 15.69
C ARG A 24 15.06 -3.23 15.91
N PRO A 25 15.71 -2.72 16.97
CA PRO A 25 15.75 -1.27 17.22
C PRO A 25 16.77 -0.51 16.35
N ALA A 26 17.85 -1.15 15.89
CA ALA A 26 18.88 -0.49 15.08
C ALA A 26 18.37 -0.16 13.65
N PHE A 27 17.68 -1.11 13.02
CA PHE A 27 17.16 -0.96 11.66
C PHE A 27 16.08 0.14 11.56
N ALA A 28 15.19 0.23 12.55
CA ALA A 28 14.15 1.26 12.59
C ALA A 28 14.76 2.67 12.77
N ASN A 29 15.75 2.82 13.66
CA ASN A 29 16.43 4.10 13.86
C ASN A 29 17.23 4.54 12.62
N GLU A 30 17.88 3.60 11.92
CA GLU A 30 18.59 3.89 10.67
C GLU A 30 17.62 4.32 9.57
N MET A 31 16.47 3.65 9.43
CA MET A 31 15.40 4.03 8.52
C MET A 31 14.81 5.43 8.79
N LEU A 32 14.62 5.82 10.05
CA LEU A 32 14.09 7.13 10.42
C LEU A 32 15.13 8.25 10.17
N LYS A 33 16.41 7.93 10.41
CA LYS A 33 17.52 8.83 10.12
C LYS A 33 17.70 9.03 8.61
N GLU A 34 17.57 7.97 7.80
CA GLU A 34 17.55 8.08 6.33
C GLU A 34 16.47 9.05 5.83
N ILE A 35 15.23 8.97 6.34
CA ILE A 35 14.11 9.80 5.85
C ILE A 35 14.30 11.29 6.19
N SER A 36 14.66 11.56 7.44
CA SER A 36 14.71 12.92 8.01
C SER A 36 15.87 13.77 7.49
N GLN A 37 16.90 13.14 6.90
CA GLN A 37 18.11 13.84 6.45
C GLN A 37 18.16 14.11 4.93
N LEU A 38 17.20 13.63 4.14
CA LEU A 38 17.19 13.87 2.69
C LEU A 38 17.00 15.35 2.36
N LYS A 39 17.91 15.88 1.54
CA LYS A 39 17.80 17.20 0.93
C LYS A 39 16.93 17.15 -0.35
N PRO A 40 16.42 18.30 -0.82
CA PRO A 40 15.66 18.35 -2.08
C PRO A 40 16.43 17.71 -3.23
N GLY A 41 15.80 16.78 -3.95
CA GLY A 41 16.41 16.01 -5.03
C GLY A 41 17.05 14.68 -4.60
N GLU A 42 17.26 14.43 -3.30
CA GLU A 42 17.85 13.20 -2.80
C GLU A 42 16.81 12.09 -2.59
N PHE A 43 17.29 10.84 -2.63
CA PHE A 43 16.51 9.63 -2.41
C PHE A 43 17.41 8.47 -1.97
N THR A 44 16.82 7.44 -1.37
CA THR A 44 17.45 6.13 -1.16
C THR A 44 16.67 5.05 -1.90
N TRP A 45 17.39 4.04 -2.39
CA TRP A 45 16.83 2.95 -3.19
C TRP A 45 17.55 1.64 -2.84
N HIS A 46 16.81 0.75 -2.20
CA HIS A 46 17.28 -0.50 -1.58
C HIS A 46 16.36 -1.66 -2.01
N PRO A 47 16.35 -2.02 -3.30
CA PRO A 47 15.45 -3.04 -3.85
C PRO A 47 15.74 -4.44 -3.32
N GLU A 48 16.95 -4.69 -2.79
CA GLU A 48 17.33 -5.94 -2.14
C GLU A 48 16.59 -6.20 -0.82
N ARG A 49 15.97 -5.17 -0.22
CA ARG A 49 15.11 -5.34 0.97
C ARG A 49 13.87 -6.20 0.69
N SER A 50 13.44 -6.25 -0.57
CA SER A 50 12.40 -7.14 -1.07
C SER A 50 12.59 -7.35 -2.57
N GLU A 51 13.03 -8.54 -2.96
CA GLU A 51 13.36 -8.83 -4.37
C GLU A 51 12.11 -8.84 -5.25
N SER A 52 10.98 -9.35 -4.75
CA SER A 52 9.75 -9.52 -5.50
C SER A 52 8.51 -9.25 -4.64
N GLY A 53 7.39 -9.00 -5.31
CA GLY A 53 6.08 -8.81 -4.69
C GLY A 53 5.34 -7.58 -5.19
N PRO A 54 4.08 -7.37 -4.74
CA PRO A 54 3.29 -6.22 -5.16
C PRO A 54 3.93 -4.91 -4.67
N VAL A 55 3.85 -3.89 -5.51
CA VAL A 55 4.39 -2.55 -5.24
C VAL A 55 3.25 -1.61 -4.85
N SER A 56 3.50 -0.74 -3.87
CA SER A 56 2.62 0.39 -3.54
C SER A 56 3.44 1.64 -3.26
N VAL A 57 2.82 2.80 -3.49
CA VAL A 57 3.45 4.12 -3.33
C VAL A 57 2.66 4.94 -2.33
N VAL A 58 3.37 5.62 -1.42
CA VAL A 58 2.77 6.57 -0.47
C VAL A 58 3.43 7.92 -0.66
N VAL A 59 2.63 8.94 -0.93
CA VAL A 59 3.04 10.35 -1.07
C VAL A 59 2.59 11.08 0.19
N SER A 60 3.53 11.64 0.93
CA SER A 60 3.26 12.57 2.03
C SER A 60 3.45 14.01 1.52
N ILE A 61 2.34 14.73 1.33
CA ILE A 61 2.36 16.16 1.03
C ILE A 61 3.03 16.95 2.16
N PRO A 62 2.72 16.74 3.46
CA PRO A 62 3.32 17.56 4.51
C PRO A 62 4.83 17.36 4.66
N GLU A 63 5.33 16.14 4.46
CA GLU A 63 6.76 15.85 4.53
C GLU A 63 7.49 16.07 3.19
N GLN A 64 6.74 16.30 2.10
CA GLN A 64 7.27 16.30 0.73
C GLN A 64 8.11 15.05 0.47
N ARG A 65 7.54 13.88 0.74
CA ARG A 65 8.19 12.57 0.58
C ARG A 65 7.34 11.61 -0.25
N VAL A 66 8.02 10.71 -0.95
CA VAL A 66 7.43 9.55 -1.60
C VAL A 66 8.13 8.30 -1.11
N HIS A 67 7.36 7.35 -0.60
CA HIS A 67 7.81 6.05 -0.13
C HIS A 67 7.35 4.97 -1.10
N VAL A 68 8.25 4.04 -1.41
CA VAL A 68 7.95 2.88 -2.28
C VAL A 68 8.10 1.63 -1.45
N TYR A 69 7.03 0.84 -1.44
CA TYR A 69 6.98 -0.43 -0.75
C TYR A 69 6.87 -1.55 -1.77
N ARG A 70 7.57 -2.64 -1.51
CA ARG A 70 7.41 -3.90 -2.24
C ARG A 70 7.18 -5.00 -1.23
N ASN A 71 6.11 -5.76 -1.44
CA ASN A 71 5.68 -6.81 -0.53
C ASN A 71 5.54 -6.32 0.94
N GLY A 72 5.09 -5.08 1.14
CA GLY A 72 4.98 -4.45 2.47
C GLY A 72 6.29 -3.91 3.05
N VAL A 73 7.46 -4.20 2.44
CA VAL A 73 8.77 -3.71 2.88
C VAL A 73 9.14 -2.44 2.13
N ARG A 74 9.58 -1.38 2.84
CA ARG A 74 10.01 -0.14 2.19
C ARG A 74 11.33 -0.34 1.46
N ILE A 75 11.28 -0.32 0.13
CA ILE A 75 12.45 -0.44 -0.74
C ILE A 75 13.01 0.93 -1.14
N ALA A 76 12.25 2.02 -1.01
CA ALA A 76 12.76 3.34 -1.34
C ALA A 76 12.05 4.49 -0.61
N VAL A 77 12.75 5.61 -0.51
CA VAL A 77 12.18 6.91 -0.11
C VAL A 77 12.83 8.03 -0.93
N SER A 78 12.06 9.02 -1.35
CA SER A 78 12.54 10.17 -2.11
C SER A 78 11.89 11.47 -1.63
N THR A 79 12.60 12.57 -1.78
CA THR A 79 11.98 13.90 -1.73
C THR A 79 11.09 14.13 -2.96
N CYS A 80 10.03 14.91 -2.80
CA CYS A 80 9.16 15.29 -3.92
C CYS A 80 8.80 16.78 -3.89
N SER A 81 8.11 17.25 -4.92
CA SER A 81 7.48 18.57 -4.94
C SER A 81 6.04 18.46 -5.44
N THR A 82 5.08 18.64 -4.54
CA THR A 82 3.63 18.54 -4.80
C THR A 82 3.03 19.88 -5.25
N GLY A 83 1.71 19.93 -5.38
CA GLY A 83 0.94 21.08 -5.82
C GLY A 83 1.04 22.29 -4.89
N LYS A 84 1.21 23.48 -5.47
CA LYS A 84 1.21 24.76 -4.73
C LYS A 84 -0.20 25.15 -4.30
N GLN A 85 -0.31 26.17 -3.44
CA GLN A 85 -1.60 26.77 -3.08
C GLN A 85 -2.38 27.18 -4.34
N GLY A 86 -3.66 26.82 -4.40
CA GLY A 86 -4.53 27.02 -5.57
C GLY A 86 -4.40 25.97 -6.66
N HIS A 87 -3.44 25.06 -6.55
CA HIS A 87 -3.26 23.89 -7.41
C HIS A 87 -2.84 22.67 -6.57
N GLU A 88 -3.58 22.43 -5.49
CA GLU A 88 -3.21 21.40 -4.52
C GLU A 88 -3.20 20.01 -5.17
N THR A 89 -2.24 19.19 -4.78
CA THR A 89 -2.28 17.75 -5.11
C THR A 89 -3.46 17.13 -4.36
N PRO A 90 -4.38 16.43 -5.04
CA PRO A 90 -5.53 15.83 -4.38
C PRO A 90 -5.08 14.72 -3.43
N THR A 91 -5.69 14.66 -2.26
CA THR A 91 -5.52 13.57 -1.30
C THR A 91 -6.41 12.40 -1.67
N GLY A 92 -6.05 11.21 -1.21
CA GLY A 92 -6.85 9.99 -1.37
C GLY A 92 -6.06 8.82 -1.91
N VAL A 93 -6.81 7.87 -2.48
CA VAL A 93 -6.29 6.58 -2.92
C VAL A 93 -6.49 6.46 -4.42
N PHE A 94 -5.37 6.37 -5.10
CA PHE A 94 -5.29 6.32 -6.55
C PHE A 94 -4.69 4.98 -6.97
N VAL A 95 -4.84 4.69 -8.25
CA VAL A 95 -4.04 3.68 -8.94
C VAL A 95 -3.35 4.35 -10.12
N VAL A 96 -2.21 3.79 -10.55
CA VAL A 96 -1.59 4.21 -11.80
C VAL A 96 -2.51 3.82 -12.96
N LEU A 97 -3.06 4.79 -13.69
CA LEU A 97 -3.98 4.58 -14.81
C LEU A 97 -3.24 4.37 -16.12
N GLU A 98 -2.14 5.09 -16.29
CA GLU A 98 -1.35 5.12 -17.53
C GLU A 98 0.12 5.34 -17.18
N LYS A 99 1.01 4.80 -18.02
CA LYS A 99 2.45 5.01 -17.92
C LYS A 99 3.00 5.48 -19.26
N ASP A 100 3.71 6.59 -19.26
CA ASP A 100 4.38 7.12 -20.45
C ASP A 100 5.77 7.64 -20.07
N ARG A 101 6.81 7.06 -20.69
CA ARG A 101 8.20 7.40 -20.39
C ARG A 101 8.57 8.80 -20.86
N ASN A 102 7.99 9.26 -21.96
CA ASN A 102 8.36 10.50 -22.64
C ASN A 102 7.15 11.44 -22.74
N HIS A 103 6.30 11.45 -21.70
CA HIS A 103 5.08 12.24 -21.71
C HIS A 103 5.37 13.73 -21.82
N HIS A 104 4.52 14.43 -22.58
CA HIS A 104 4.49 15.89 -22.64
C HIS A 104 3.08 16.37 -22.31
N SER A 105 2.97 17.42 -21.50
CA SER A 105 1.68 17.89 -21.04
C SER A 105 0.93 18.66 -22.12
N SER A 106 -0.24 18.16 -22.53
CA SER A 106 -1.14 18.88 -23.43
C SER A 106 -1.80 20.12 -22.81
N ILE A 107 -1.77 20.23 -21.47
CA ILE A 107 -2.40 21.33 -20.71
C ILE A 107 -1.39 22.34 -20.14
N TYR A 108 -0.10 22.05 -20.19
CA TYR A 108 0.98 22.92 -19.71
C TYR A 108 2.03 23.17 -20.79
N ASP A 109 1.61 23.69 -21.95
CA ASP A 109 2.51 24.18 -23.01
C ASP A 109 3.58 23.16 -23.43
N ASP A 110 3.19 21.90 -23.62
CA ASP A 110 4.07 20.80 -24.01
C ASP A 110 5.23 20.55 -23.02
N ALA A 111 5.07 20.95 -21.75
CA ALA A 111 6.10 20.75 -20.75
C ALA A 111 6.43 19.26 -20.58
N PRO A 112 7.73 18.87 -20.60
CA PRO A 112 8.11 17.48 -20.48
C PRO A 112 7.80 16.94 -19.08
N MET A 113 7.19 15.75 -19.03
CA MET A 113 6.86 14.99 -17.83
C MET A 113 7.46 13.58 -17.88
N PRO A 114 8.80 13.44 -17.85
CA PRO A 114 9.45 12.14 -18.03
C PRO A 114 9.03 11.13 -16.96
N ASN A 115 8.94 9.86 -17.34
CA ASN A 115 8.56 8.74 -16.47
C ASN A 115 7.19 8.95 -15.78
N MET A 116 6.19 9.43 -16.54
CA MET A 116 4.85 9.69 -16.04
C MET A 116 4.17 8.41 -15.58
N ASN A 117 3.58 8.46 -14.38
CA ASN A 117 2.57 7.53 -13.88
C ASN A 117 1.30 8.34 -13.59
N ARG A 118 0.30 8.27 -14.48
CA ARG A 118 -0.96 9.04 -14.38
C ARG A 118 -1.82 8.49 -13.25
N LEU A 119 -2.41 9.38 -12.45
CA LEU A 119 -3.30 9.04 -11.34
C LEU A 119 -4.74 9.50 -11.57
N THR A 120 -4.92 10.56 -12.38
CA THR A 120 -6.23 11.06 -12.75
C THR A 120 -6.26 11.41 -14.23
N TRP A 121 -7.44 11.25 -14.86
CA TRP A 121 -7.66 11.74 -16.22
C TRP A 121 -7.67 13.27 -16.31
N SER A 122 -7.89 13.95 -15.18
CA SER A 122 -7.72 15.41 -15.07
C SER A 122 -6.26 15.88 -15.10
N GLY A 123 -5.29 14.95 -15.11
CA GLY A 123 -3.88 15.26 -15.37
C GLY A 123 -2.94 15.20 -14.16
N VAL A 124 -3.37 14.71 -13.00
CA VAL A 124 -2.48 14.50 -11.85
C VAL A 124 -1.66 13.22 -12.07
N ALA A 125 -0.34 13.32 -11.87
CA ALA A 125 0.60 12.23 -12.10
C ALA A 125 1.82 12.31 -11.16
N LEU A 126 2.55 11.19 -11.03
CA LEU A 126 3.94 11.20 -10.58
C LEU A 126 4.86 11.23 -11.79
N HIS A 127 5.84 12.13 -11.82
CA HIS A 127 6.79 12.25 -12.94
C HIS A 127 8.07 12.99 -12.52
N ALA A 128 9.10 12.94 -13.35
CA ALA A 128 10.30 13.75 -13.15
C ALA A 128 10.00 15.25 -13.28
N GLY A 129 10.58 16.09 -12.42
CA GLY A 129 10.43 17.53 -12.54
C GLY A 129 11.36 18.32 -11.62
N ASN A 130 11.17 19.64 -11.57
CA ASN A 130 11.92 20.51 -10.66
C ASN A 130 11.50 20.30 -9.19
N LEU A 131 12.49 20.23 -8.27
CA LEU A 131 12.29 20.02 -6.83
C LEU A 131 12.90 21.17 -6.02
N PRO A 132 12.17 22.29 -5.82
CA PRO A 132 12.70 23.43 -5.08
C PRO A 132 12.70 23.22 -3.54
N GLY A 133 12.28 22.05 -3.06
CA GLY A 133 12.20 21.73 -1.62
C GLY A 133 10.88 22.12 -0.95
N TYR A 134 9.89 22.60 -1.71
CA TYR A 134 8.54 22.95 -1.24
C TYR A 134 7.49 22.63 -2.32
N PRO A 135 6.19 22.61 -1.98
CA PRO A 135 5.12 22.41 -2.95
C PRO A 135 5.10 23.54 -4.00
N ALA A 136 5.26 23.19 -5.27
CA ALA A 136 5.40 24.18 -6.34
C ALA A 136 4.85 23.72 -7.71
N SER A 137 4.19 22.55 -7.79
CA SER A 137 3.62 22.04 -9.04
C SER A 137 2.20 22.59 -9.26
N HIS A 138 1.58 22.23 -10.38
CA HIS A 138 0.16 22.49 -10.66
C HIS A 138 -0.75 21.31 -10.27
N GLY A 139 -0.31 20.45 -9.34
CA GLY A 139 -1.08 19.32 -8.81
C GLY A 139 -0.33 17.99 -8.89
N CYS A 140 0.59 17.83 -9.85
CA CYS A 140 1.42 16.63 -9.97
C CYS A 140 2.42 16.47 -8.81
N VAL A 141 2.89 15.24 -8.60
CA VAL A 141 3.99 14.93 -7.67
C VAL A 141 5.29 14.84 -8.47
N ARG A 142 6.14 15.87 -8.36
CA ARG A 142 7.43 15.91 -9.07
C ARG A 142 8.51 15.17 -8.29
N LEU A 143 9.30 14.37 -9.00
CA LEU A 143 10.30 13.47 -8.46
C LEU A 143 11.69 13.75 -9.06
N PRO A 144 12.79 13.37 -8.38
CA PRO A 144 14.11 13.37 -8.98
C PRO A 144 14.13 12.48 -10.22
N MET A 145 14.81 12.91 -11.29
CA MET A 145 14.84 12.18 -12.57
C MET A 145 15.20 10.70 -12.38
N LYS A 146 16.31 10.41 -11.68
CA LYS A 146 16.75 9.01 -11.50
C LYS A 146 15.78 8.19 -10.67
N PHE A 147 15.22 8.77 -9.61
CA PHE A 147 14.19 8.10 -8.80
C PHE A 147 12.93 7.82 -9.63
N SER A 148 12.49 8.76 -10.46
CA SER A 148 11.32 8.57 -11.32
C SER A 148 11.51 7.45 -12.33
N GLU A 149 12.72 7.28 -12.87
CA GLU A 149 13.07 6.17 -13.78
C GLU A 149 13.00 4.82 -13.06
N LEU A 150 13.56 4.74 -11.85
CA LEU A 150 13.52 3.55 -11.00
C LEU A 150 12.08 3.21 -10.57
N LEU A 151 11.33 4.22 -10.12
CA LEU A 151 9.92 4.09 -9.77
C LEU A 151 9.12 3.57 -10.96
N PHE A 152 9.30 4.18 -12.14
CA PHE A 152 8.64 3.75 -13.36
C PHE A 152 8.96 2.30 -13.72
N GLY A 153 10.17 1.82 -13.43
CA GLY A 153 10.54 0.41 -13.64
C GLY A 153 9.85 -0.57 -12.71
N VAL A 154 9.42 -0.15 -11.50
CA VAL A 154 8.80 -1.05 -10.52
C VAL A 154 7.28 -0.91 -10.42
N THR A 155 6.72 0.22 -10.87
CA THR A 155 5.26 0.42 -10.93
C THR A 155 4.70 -0.08 -12.26
N HIS A 156 3.42 -0.44 -12.25
CA HIS A 156 2.61 -0.86 -13.40
C HIS A 156 1.24 -0.17 -13.32
N VAL A 157 0.46 -0.22 -14.41
CA VAL A 157 -0.94 0.20 -14.38
C VAL A 157 -1.67 -0.63 -13.30
N GLY A 158 -2.40 0.02 -12.42
CA GLY A 158 -3.02 -0.58 -11.23
C GLY A 158 -2.20 -0.49 -9.96
N THR A 159 -0.92 -0.07 -10.02
CA THR A 159 -0.12 0.13 -8.81
C THR A 159 -0.80 1.14 -7.88
N PRO A 160 -1.06 0.79 -6.61
CA PRO A 160 -1.70 1.69 -5.66
C PRO A 160 -0.80 2.87 -5.31
N VAL A 161 -1.38 4.07 -5.32
CA VAL A 161 -0.74 5.31 -4.91
C VAL A 161 -1.63 6.02 -3.90
N ILE A 162 -1.14 6.17 -2.68
CA ILE A 162 -1.85 6.85 -1.60
C ILE A 162 -1.25 8.24 -1.47
N ILE A 163 -2.07 9.28 -1.51
CA ILE A 163 -1.64 10.68 -1.30
C ILE A 163 -2.26 11.21 0.00
N ALA A 164 -1.39 11.53 0.94
CA ALA A 164 -1.68 12.05 2.27
C ALA A 164 -1.44 13.57 2.33
N GLY A 165 -2.38 14.33 2.90
CA GLY A 165 -2.43 15.80 2.90
C GLY A 165 -2.28 16.53 4.24
N ALA A 166 -2.53 15.89 5.38
CA ALA A 166 -2.36 16.47 6.71
C ALA A 166 -1.06 15.97 7.37
N HIS A 167 -0.40 16.79 8.19
CA HIS A 167 0.75 16.38 9.01
C HIS A 167 0.44 15.21 9.96
N THR A 168 -0.85 14.90 10.12
CA THR A 168 -1.42 13.80 10.88
C THR A 168 -1.89 12.66 9.98
N ASP A 169 -1.45 12.59 8.73
CA ASP A 169 -1.81 11.52 7.80
C ASP A 169 -0.74 10.40 7.82
N PRO A 170 -1.14 9.15 7.52
CA PRO A 170 -0.30 7.99 7.81
C PRO A 170 0.93 7.85 6.97
N TRP A 171 1.97 7.23 7.53
CA TRP A 171 3.10 6.76 6.72
C TRP A 171 3.72 5.41 7.11
N GLU A 172 3.04 4.56 7.89
CA GLU A 172 3.58 3.22 8.20
C GLU A 172 2.68 2.10 7.67
N LEU A 173 3.30 1.11 7.00
CA LEU A 173 2.63 -0.13 6.62
C LEU A 173 2.57 -1.06 7.84
N THR A 174 1.42 -1.11 8.50
CA THR A 174 1.15 -2.19 9.45
C THR A 174 0.86 -3.44 8.65
N HIS A 175 1.35 -4.59 9.11
CA HIS A 175 1.05 -5.87 8.50
C HIS A 175 -0.13 -6.48 9.26
N PRO A 176 -1.38 -6.36 8.77
CA PRO A 176 -2.49 -7.11 9.32
C PRO A 176 -2.22 -8.60 9.15
N GLY A 177 -1.71 -9.21 10.21
CA GLY A 177 -1.49 -10.64 10.28
C GLY A 177 -2.83 -11.35 10.39
N MET A 178 -3.09 -12.30 9.49
CA MET A 178 -4.13 -13.33 9.60
C MET A 178 -5.58 -12.81 9.78
N VAL A 179 -6.01 -11.82 9.00
CA VAL A 179 -7.24 -11.08 9.34
C VAL A 179 -8.54 -11.68 8.81
N LEU A 180 -8.50 -12.68 7.94
CA LEU A 180 -9.72 -13.29 7.40
C LEU A 180 -9.97 -14.74 7.87
N SER A 181 -9.30 -15.22 8.92
CA SER A 181 -9.58 -16.53 9.54
C SER A 181 -10.93 -16.62 10.27
N GLY A 182 -11.69 -15.52 10.37
CA GLY A 182 -13.01 -15.46 10.98
C GLY A 182 -14.17 -15.88 10.06
N TYR A 183 -13.93 -15.97 8.75
CA TYR A 183 -14.78 -16.67 7.79
C TYR A 183 -14.10 -18.01 7.54
N ALA A 184 -14.85 -19.11 7.66
CA ALA A 184 -14.38 -20.49 7.84
C ALA A 184 -13.00 -20.77 7.22
N GLU A 185 -12.06 -21.34 7.99
CA GLU A 185 -10.73 -21.77 7.50
C GLU A 185 -10.82 -22.53 6.14
N HIS A 186 -11.91 -23.27 5.93
CA HIS A 186 -12.20 -23.99 4.68
C HIS A 186 -12.59 -23.14 3.46
N GLU A 187 -13.18 -21.95 3.62
CA GLU A 187 -13.55 -21.07 2.49
C GLU A 187 -12.31 -20.41 1.85
N PHE A 188 -11.25 -20.20 2.64
CA PHE A 188 -10.03 -19.57 2.15
C PHE A 188 -8.95 -20.57 1.69
N GLU A 189 -9.02 -21.85 2.03
CA GLU A 189 -8.11 -22.88 1.52
C GLU A 189 -8.08 -22.91 -0.02
N GLN A 190 -9.25 -22.79 -0.66
CA GLN A 190 -9.36 -22.73 -2.13
C GLN A 190 -8.78 -21.43 -2.71
N VAL A 191 -8.98 -20.30 -2.02
CA VAL A 191 -8.44 -19.00 -2.45
C VAL A 191 -6.92 -18.99 -2.32
N VAL A 192 -6.39 -19.42 -1.17
CA VAL A 192 -4.97 -19.52 -0.88
C VAL A 192 -4.27 -20.41 -1.91
N SER A 193 -4.80 -21.61 -2.15
CA SER A 193 -4.26 -22.52 -3.18
C SER A 193 -4.36 -21.94 -4.60
N SER A 194 -5.38 -21.12 -4.90
CA SER A 194 -5.48 -20.44 -6.20
C SER A 194 -4.54 -19.25 -6.36
N LEU A 195 -4.03 -18.67 -5.27
CA LEU A 195 -3.03 -17.59 -5.30
C LEU A 195 -1.63 -18.12 -5.61
N ASP A 196 -1.36 -19.38 -5.25
CA ASP A 196 -0.11 -20.07 -5.62
C ASP A 196 -0.03 -20.20 -7.14
N GLY A 197 0.97 -19.54 -7.74
CA GLY A 197 1.21 -19.53 -9.18
C GLY A 197 0.56 -18.37 -9.95
N LYS A 198 -0.25 -17.51 -9.32
CA LYS A 198 -0.62 -16.22 -9.93
C LYS A 198 0.62 -15.33 -9.99
N LYS A 199 1.09 -15.03 -11.21
CA LYS A 199 2.33 -14.30 -11.46
C LYS A 199 2.34 -12.94 -10.77
N LEU A 200 3.48 -12.58 -10.20
CA LEU A 200 3.72 -11.27 -9.62
C LEU A 200 3.86 -10.22 -10.75
N PRO A 201 3.38 -8.97 -10.53
CA PRO A 201 3.38 -7.93 -11.56
C PRO A 201 4.75 -7.55 -12.16
N SER A 202 5.87 -7.91 -11.52
CA SER A 202 7.23 -7.65 -12.04
C SER A 202 7.63 -8.50 -13.24
N ASP A 203 6.89 -9.58 -13.55
CA ASP A 203 7.19 -10.53 -14.63
C ASP A 203 6.35 -10.29 -15.90
N TRP A 204 5.64 -9.15 -15.99
CA TRP A 204 4.62 -8.93 -17.02
C TRP A 204 5.18 -8.13 -18.21
N ALA A 205 5.53 -8.84 -19.29
CA ALA A 205 5.97 -8.25 -20.56
C ALA A 205 4.83 -7.57 -21.36
N ALA A 206 3.58 -7.64 -20.91
CA ALA A 206 2.45 -6.98 -21.56
C ALA A 206 1.43 -6.51 -20.52
N ALA A 207 1.29 -5.19 -20.37
CA ALA A 207 0.29 -4.56 -19.51
C ALA A 207 -1.17 -4.75 -20.01
N GLU A 208 -1.38 -5.43 -21.14
CA GLU A 208 -2.69 -5.56 -21.80
C GLU A 208 -3.54 -6.76 -21.36
N SER A 209 -3.10 -7.60 -20.41
CA SER A 209 -3.78 -8.89 -20.16
C SER A 209 -4.13 -9.24 -18.72
N TYR A 210 -3.87 -8.36 -17.73
CA TYR A 210 -4.20 -8.66 -16.33
C TYR A 210 -5.13 -7.60 -15.72
N PRO A 211 -6.32 -7.99 -15.24
CA PRO A 211 -7.26 -7.06 -14.63
C PRO A 211 -6.73 -6.51 -13.31
N VAL A 212 -6.80 -5.19 -13.13
CA VAL A 212 -6.55 -4.51 -11.86
C VAL A 212 -7.79 -4.64 -11.00
N THR A 213 -7.72 -5.37 -9.89
CA THR A 213 -8.88 -5.54 -9.00
C THR A 213 -8.75 -4.66 -7.75
N SER A 214 -9.82 -3.92 -7.44
CA SER A 214 -9.93 -3.08 -6.24
C SER A 214 -11.28 -3.28 -5.56
N VAL A 215 -11.31 -3.19 -4.24
CA VAL A 215 -12.54 -3.14 -3.44
C VAL A 215 -12.66 -1.77 -2.81
N ILE A 216 -13.82 -1.15 -2.92
CA ILE A 216 -14.14 0.08 -2.20
C ILE A 216 -15.25 -0.21 -1.20
N VAL A 217 -15.06 0.22 0.04
CA VAL A 217 -16.03 0.10 1.13
C VAL A 217 -16.34 1.50 1.65
N SER A 218 -17.59 1.94 1.50
CA SER A 218 -18.06 3.22 2.04
C SER A 218 -19.03 2.99 3.18
N SER A 219 -18.70 3.51 4.37
CA SER A 219 -19.61 3.46 5.52
C SER A 219 -20.78 4.46 5.36
N ALA A 220 -20.56 5.61 4.73
CA ALA A 220 -21.59 6.61 4.46
C ALA A 220 -22.68 6.08 3.53
N ASP A 221 -22.29 5.43 2.43
CA ASP A 221 -23.24 4.89 1.46
C ASP A 221 -23.76 3.49 1.85
N ARG A 222 -23.15 2.86 2.86
CA ARG A 222 -23.40 1.46 3.25
C ARG A 222 -23.29 0.51 2.05
N VAL A 223 -22.22 0.68 1.29
CA VAL A 223 -21.96 -0.05 0.05
C VAL A 223 -20.54 -0.60 0.03
N ILE A 224 -20.40 -1.78 -0.57
CA ILE A 224 -19.12 -2.36 -0.98
C ILE A 224 -19.15 -2.64 -2.48
N GLU A 225 -18.14 -2.16 -3.21
CA GLU A 225 -17.98 -2.31 -4.66
C GLU A 225 -16.69 -3.05 -4.96
N LEU A 226 -16.77 -4.02 -5.87
CA LEU A 226 -15.63 -4.69 -6.49
C LEU A 226 -15.48 -4.10 -7.88
N ILE A 227 -14.31 -3.54 -8.13
CA ILE A 227 -13.96 -2.88 -9.37
C ILE A 227 -12.86 -3.69 -10.02
N GLU A 228 -13.03 -3.95 -11.32
CA GLU A 228 -12.04 -4.56 -12.18
C GLU A 228 -11.72 -3.55 -13.30
N ASN A 229 -10.49 -3.05 -13.31
CA ASN A 229 -10.04 -1.93 -14.13
C ASN A 229 -10.91 -0.67 -13.88
N ASP A 230 -11.82 -0.36 -14.80
CA ASP A 230 -12.76 0.76 -14.78
C ASP A 230 -14.19 0.37 -14.37
N ARG A 231 -14.49 -0.93 -14.29
CA ARG A 231 -15.87 -1.42 -14.20
C ARG A 231 -16.18 -1.96 -12.83
N VAL A 232 -17.29 -1.51 -12.25
CA VAL A 232 -17.90 -2.19 -11.09
C VAL A 232 -18.42 -3.54 -11.57
N VAL A 233 -17.76 -4.61 -11.14
CA VAL A 233 -18.08 -6.00 -11.52
C VAL A 233 -18.96 -6.70 -10.48
N ALA A 234 -18.95 -6.21 -9.23
CA ALA A 234 -19.91 -6.61 -8.21
C ALA A 234 -20.17 -5.44 -7.25
N ARG A 235 -21.38 -5.39 -6.70
CA ARG A 235 -21.78 -4.41 -5.67
C ARG A 235 -22.70 -5.10 -4.68
N SER A 236 -22.49 -4.84 -3.40
CA SER A 236 -23.31 -5.38 -2.30
C SER A 236 -23.64 -4.30 -1.30
N LYS A 237 -24.73 -4.52 -0.55
CA LYS A 237 -24.96 -3.77 0.68
C LYS A 237 -23.85 -4.10 1.67
N LEU A 238 -23.32 -3.07 2.32
CA LEU A 238 -22.34 -3.23 3.39
C LEU A 238 -23.06 -3.44 4.72
N THR A 239 -22.72 -4.52 5.40
CA THR A 239 -23.09 -4.73 6.81
C THR A 239 -21.86 -4.50 7.67
N LEU A 240 -21.96 -3.60 8.65
CA LEU A 240 -20.90 -3.34 9.63
C LEU A 240 -21.26 -3.94 10.98
N LYS A 241 -20.34 -4.70 11.57
CA LYS A 241 -20.42 -5.14 12.96
C LYS A 241 -19.82 -4.05 13.87
N GLY A 242 -20.51 -3.70 14.95
CA GLY A 242 -20.06 -2.68 15.90
C GLY A 242 -20.39 -1.26 15.45
N GLY A 243 -19.44 -0.33 15.62
CA GLY A 243 -19.64 1.08 15.28
C GLY A 243 -19.89 1.32 13.78
N ASP A 244 -20.32 2.53 13.44
CA ASP A 244 -20.65 2.90 12.06
C ASP A 244 -19.45 3.45 11.28
N ALA A 245 -18.47 4.04 11.96
CA ALA A 245 -17.27 4.57 11.33
C ALA A 245 -16.24 3.46 11.06
N LEU A 246 -15.72 3.43 9.83
CA LEU A 246 -14.62 2.59 9.40
C LEU A 246 -13.27 3.30 9.54
N GLY A 247 -13.24 4.62 9.46
CA GLY A 247 -12.01 5.36 9.20
C GLY A 247 -11.59 5.28 7.73
N SER A 248 -10.44 5.88 7.41
CA SER A 248 -9.83 5.81 6.08
C SER A 248 -8.66 4.84 6.09
N HIS A 249 -8.82 3.69 5.44
CA HIS A 249 -7.81 2.63 5.42
C HIS A 249 -7.57 2.15 3.99
N VAL A 250 -6.32 1.81 3.67
CA VAL A 250 -5.97 1.10 2.43
C VAL A 250 -5.29 -0.20 2.78
N PHE A 251 -5.76 -1.28 2.19
CA PHE A 251 -5.14 -2.59 2.32
C PHE A 251 -4.64 -3.04 0.94
N VAL A 252 -3.46 -3.65 0.91
CA VAL A 252 -2.91 -4.30 -0.28
C VAL A 252 -2.75 -5.78 0.00
N LEU A 253 -3.34 -6.63 -0.83
CA LEU A 253 -3.17 -8.08 -0.72
C LEU A 253 -1.77 -8.46 -1.18
N ASN A 254 -0.97 -9.03 -0.28
CA ASN A 254 0.38 -9.50 -0.62
C ASN A 254 0.41 -10.93 -1.16
N GLY A 255 -0.59 -11.74 -0.82
CA GLY A 255 -0.69 -13.15 -1.18
C GLY A 255 -1.13 -14.01 0.01
N ALA A 256 -0.81 -15.30 -0.05
CA ALA A 256 -1.06 -16.23 1.04
C ALA A 256 -0.20 -15.92 2.29
N ALA A 257 -0.76 -16.21 3.48
CA ALA A 257 0.00 -16.24 4.72
C ALA A 257 0.98 -17.42 4.74
N ASN A 258 2.07 -17.31 5.50
CA ASN A 258 3.15 -18.30 5.52
C ASN A 258 2.74 -19.68 6.04
N ASP A 259 1.66 -19.76 6.81
CA ASP A 259 1.06 -21.00 7.31
C ASP A 259 -0.02 -21.56 6.36
N ALA A 260 -0.25 -20.90 5.22
CA ALA A 260 -1.28 -21.19 4.21
C ALA A 260 -2.72 -21.23 4.75
N ARG A 261 -2.99 -20.69 5.94
CA ARG A 261 -4.33 -20.66 6.56
C ARG A 261 -5.04 -19.33 6.42
N GLY A 262 -4.54 -18.45 5.55
CA GLY A 262 -5.16 -17.15 5.35
C GLY A 262 -4.44 -16.28 4.34
N LEU A 263 -4.89 -15.04 4.27
CA LEU A 263 -4.38 -14.02 3.37
C LEU A 263 -3.52 -13.03 4.15
N ARG A 264 -2.40 -12.61 3.54
CA ARG A 264 -1.56 -11.54 4.04
C ARG A 264 -1.97 -10.24 3.37
N TRP A 265 -2.58 -9.36 4.15
CA TRP A 265 -2.83 -7.99 3.76
C TRP A 265 -1.75 -7.09 4.40
N SER A 266 -1.41 -5.99 3.73
CA SER A 266 -0.65 -4.90 4.33
C SER A 266 -1.54 -3.67 4.41
N ALA A 267 -1.72 -3.10 5.61
CA ALA A 267 -2.48 -1.87 5.78
C ALA A 267 -1.56 -0.68 5.60
N ILE A 268 -1.99 0.29 4.81
CA ILE A 268 -1.38 1.62 4.63
C ILE A 268 -2.34 2.58 5.31
N THR A 269 -2.27 2.70 6.64
CA THR A 269 -3.30 3.35 7.48
C THR A 269 -2.67 4.21 8.57
N HIS A 270 -3.41 5.22 9.07
CA HIS A 270 -3.02 6.00 10.25
C HIS A 270 -3.99 5.70 11.36
N SER A 271 -3.42 5.64 12.55
CA SER A 271 -4.10 5.96 13.77
C SER A 271 -3.30 7.05 14.48
N ALA A 272 -3.78 8.30 14.43
CA ALA A 272 -3.41 9.30 15.43
C ALA A 272 -4.20 8.94 16.68
N ALA A 273 -3.49 8.50 17.72
CA ALA A 273 -4.08 8.25 19.03
C ALA A 273 -5.33 7.36 19.02
N ALA A 274 -5.24 6.11 18.54
CA ALA A 274 -6.17 5.12 19.04
C ALA A 274 -5.69 4.71 20.44
N SER A 275 -6.55 4.96 21.43
CA SER A 275 -6.82 4.01 22.49
C SER A 275 -6.65 2.55 21.96
N PRO A 276 -6.25 1.57 22.78
CA PRO A 276 -5.88 0.20 22.35
C PRO A 276 -6.91 -0.65 21.56
N ALA A 277 -7.97 -0.06 20.99
CA ALA A 277 -9.20 -0.71 20.56
C ALA A 277 -9.42 -0.87 19.04
N MET A 278 -8.50 -0.47 18.15
CA MET A 278 -8.61 -0.89 16.74
C MET A 278 -7.23 -1.16 16.15
N ARG A 279 -6.79 -2.42 16.26
CA ARG A 279 -5.81 -2.97 15.32
C ARG A 279 -6.47 -2.98 13.93
N ASP A 280 -5.72 -2.75 12.86
CA ASP A 280 -6.24 -2.86 11.48
C ASP A 280 -6.85 -4.25 11.21
N ASP A 281 -6.45 -5.26 11.99
CA ASP A 281 -7.08 -6.59 12.04
C ASP A 281 -8.56 -6.54 12.43
N ALA A 282 -8.94 -5.64 13.33
CA ALA A 282 -10.31 -5.52 13.82
C ALA A 282 -11.23 -4.80 12.83
N VAL A 283 -10.73 -3.93 11.95
CA VAL A 283 -11.60 -3.18 11.03
C VAL A 283 -12.10 -4.05 9.88
N MET A 284 -11.25 -4.90 9.30
CA MET A 284 -11.68 -5.82 8.23
C MET A 284 -12.69 -6.86 8.75
N GLN A 285 -12.57 -7.32 10.00
CA GLN A 285 -13.52 -8.27 10.61
C GLN A 285 -14.92 -7.68 10.84
N ARG A 286 -15.06 -6.36 10.79
CA ARG A 286 -16.36 -5.68 10.92
C ARG A 286 -17.14 -5.66 9.61
N ILE A 287 -16.49 -5.91 8.48
CA ILE A 287 -17.08 -5.81 7.15
C ILE A 287 -17.71 -7.15 6.78
N ALA A 288 -18.99 -7.11 6.43
CA ALA A 288 -19.70 -8.23 5.84
C ALA A 288 -20.42 -7.78 4.57
N ALA A 289 -20.40 -8.66 3.56
CA ALA A 289 -21.04 -8.49 2.27
C ALA A 289 -21.86 -9.75 1.94
N ASP A 290 -22.73 -9.64 0.95
CA ASP A 290 -23.54 -10.77 0.49
C ASP A 290 -22.63 -11.90 -0.05
N PRO A 291 -22.98 -13.20 0.13
CA PRO A 291 -22.13 -14.31 -0.29
C PRO A 291 -21.71 -14.25 -1.78
N ALA A 292 -22.61 -13.80 -2.66
CA ALA A 292 -22.31 -13.64 -4.08
C ALA A 292 -21.22 -12.58 -4.35
N PHE A 293 -21.14 -11.54 -3.53
CA PHE A 293 -20.07 -10.54 -3.61
C PHE A 293 -18.75 -11.15 -3.15
N VAL A 294 -18.76 -11.89 -2.05
CA VAL A 294 -17.57 -12.56 -1.51
C VAL A 294 -17.01 -13.54 -2.55
N GLU A 295 -17.86 -14.34 -3.19
CA GLU A 295 -17.44 -15.26 -4.26
C GLU A 295 -16.85 -14.51 -5.46
N ALA A 296 -17.49 -13.43 -5.92
CA ALA A 296 -16.98 -12.61 -7.02
C ALA A 296 -15.62 -11.98 -6.71
N MET A 297 -15.43 -11.55 -5.45
CA MET A 297 -14.17 -11.02 -4.92
C MET A 297 -13.10 -12.11 -4.93
N GLN A 298 -13.39 -13.29 -4.34
CA GLN A 298 -12.48 -14.43 -4.24
C GLN A 298 -11.93 -14.88 -5.61
N GLN A 299 -12.80 -14.96 -6.62
CA GLN A 299 -12.41 -15.33 -8.00
C GLN A 299 -11.38 -14.36 -8.61
N ARG A 300 -11.38 -13.09 -8.16
CA ARG A 300 -10.53 -12.00 -8.68
C ARG A 300 -9.35 -11.67 -7.77
N MET A 301 -9.21 -12.34 -6.62
CA MET A 301 -8.10 -12.05 -5.72
C MET A 301 -6.77 -12.37 -6.38
N HIS A 302 -5.86 -11.40 -6.34
CA HIS A 302 -4.49 -11.54 -6.79
C HIS A 302 -3.56 -10.67 -5.93
N PRO A 303 -2.27 -11.03 -5.78
CA PRO A 303 -1.31 -10.14 -5.14
C PRO A 303 -1.33 -8.76 -5.83
N GLY A 304 -1.40 -7.70 -5.03
CA GLY A 304 -1.54 -6.31 -5.50
C GLY A 304 -2.97 -5.78 -5.48
N MET A 305 -3.99 -6.63 -5.34
CA MET A 305 -5.38 -6.21 -5.14
C MET A 305 -5.47 -5.25 -3.96
N THR A 306 -6.24 -4.17 -4.12
CA THR A 306 -6.46 -3.18 -3.07
C THR A 306 -7.84 -3.27 -2.45
N MET A 307 -7.93 -2.91 -1.17
CA MET A 307 -9.20 -2.62 -0.51
C MET A 307 -9.11 -1.25 0.16
N VAL A 308 -10.02 -0.36 -0.19
CA VAL A 308 -10.10 1.00 0.34
C VAL A 308 -11.34 1.09 1.23
N LEU A 309 -11.13 1.41 2.50
CA LEU A 309 -12.19 1.75 3.44
C LEU A 309 -12.26 3.26 3.57
N THR A 310 -13.47 3.82 3.53
CA THR A 310 -13.69 5.25 3.73
C THR A 310 -15.01 5.52 4.45
N ASP A 311 -15.02 6.61 5.21
CA ASP A 311 -16.25 7.17 5.78
C ASP A 311 -16.94 8.17 4.85
N ALA A 312 -16.37 8.42 3.66
CA ALA A 312 -16.93 9.33 2.67
C ALA A 312 -17.92 8.64 1.72
N PRO A 313 -18.91 9.37 1.16
CA PRO A 313 -19.78 8.88 0.08
C PRO A 313 -19.00 8.59 -1.22
N LEU A 314 -19.53 7.71 -2.07
CA LEU A 314 -18.96 7.32 -3.37
C LEU A 314 -19.47 8.16 -4.56
N SER A 315 -20.48 9.01 -4.35
CA SER A 315 -21.20 9.69 -5.43
C SER A 315 -20.40 10.82 -6.11
N PRO A 316 -20.67 11.11 -7.40
CA PRO A 316 -19.98 12.16 -8.17
C PRO A 316 -20.18 13.58 -7.62
N ASP A 317 -21.33 13.88 -7.01
CA ASP A 317 -21.62 15.21 -6.44
C ASP A 317 -20.76 15.53 -5.20
N SER A 318 -20.16 14.49 -4.59
CA SER A 318 -19.10 14.61 -3.58
C SER A 318 -17.67 14.48 -4.16
N ARG A 319 -17.50 14.21 -5.47
CA ARG A 319 -16.19 14.25 -6.15
C ARG A 319 -15.72 15.68 -6.47
N THR A 320 -16.50 16.70 -6.10
CA THR A 320 -16.10 18.11 -6.13
C THR A 320 -15.95 18.65 -4.72
N GLY A 321 -14.79 18.37 -4.13
CA GLY A 321 -14.30 18.88 -2.85
C GLY A 321 -12.83 18.48 -2.72
N LYS A 322 -12.00 19.28 -2.04
CA LYS A 322 -10.54 19.14 -2.00
C LYS A 322 -9.99 17.87 -1.33
N ASP A 323 -10.83 16.93 -0.91
CA ASP A 323 -10.38 15.76 -0.16
C ASP A 323 -11.01 14.48 -0.70
N PHE A 324 -10.14 13.51 -1.03
CA PHE A 324 -10.44 12.12 -1.34
C PHE A 324 -11.07 11.81 -2.71
N VAL A 325 -10.21 11.56 -3.71
CA VAL A 325 -10.63 11.04 -5.02
C VAL A 325 -10.25 9.55 -5.11
N ILE A 326 -11.22 8.65 -5.21
CA ILE A 326 -10.99 7.29 -5.74
C ILE A 326 -11.28 7.33 -7.23
N VAL A 327 -10.23 7.37 -8.05
CA VAL A 327 -10.38 7.34 -9.51
C VAL A 327 -10.47 5.90 -9.98
N THR A 328 -11.61 5.53 -10.54
CA THR A 328 -11.76 4.41 -11.47
C THR A 328 -11.52 4.92 -12.89
N THR A 329 -10.94 4.10 -13.77
CA THR A 329 -10.46 4.43 -15.14
C THR A 329 -11.53 4.84 -16.15
N GLY A 330 -12.68 5.37 -15.72
CA GLY A 330 -13.79 5.79 -16.59
C GLY A 330 -13.41 6.81 -17.65
#